data_AF-A0A6I3J9I2-F1
#
_entry.id   AF-A0A6I3J9I2-F1
#
_cell.length_a   1.000
_cell.length_b   1.000
_cell.length_c   1.000
_cell.angle_alpha   90.00
_cell.angle_beta   90.00
_cell.angle_gamma   90.00
#
_symmetry.space_group_name_H-M   'P 1'
#
loop_
_entity.id
_entity.type
_entity.pdbx_description
1 polymer ?
#
loop_
_entity_poly.entity_id
_entity_poly.type
_entity_poly.pdbx_seq_one_letter_code
_entity_poly.pdbx_strand_id
1 'polypeptide(L)'
;MEQAEVLDQPGRAPVRRRTRWLLAALALVLLVGWAVDHRLRGSEERAVDGCGTEAATATERTDESMSMIRTYVQPALLSVPRGSSQDGFFDLVAEEAREAEPRVRDALAVCRDVDVTPVHPGLRERRDAYVAHLAARADWLAAIAADGRAYYHDRPDLARLREAAFGGRS
;
A
#
# COMPACT_ATOMS: atom_id res chain seq x y z
N MET A 1 64.72 15.69 -61.06
CA MET A 1 64.80 14.81 -59.89
C MET A 1 64.25 15.58 -58.71
N GLU A 2 63.05 15.26 -58.28
CA GLU A 2 62.54 15.37 -56.91
C GLU A 2 61.11 14.84 -56.96
N GLN A 3 60.96 13.55 -56.66
CA GLN A 3 59.64 12.95 -56.48
C GLN A 3 59.21 13.31 -55.06
N ALA A 4 58.17 14.14 -54.95
CA ALA A 4 57.48 14.34 -53.68
C ALA A 4 56.83 13.01 -53.30
N GLU A 5 57.43 12.32 -52.34
CA GLU A 5 56.92 11.11 -51.71
C GLU A 5 55.66 11.50 -50.92
N VAL A 6 54.52 11.30 -51.56
CA VAL A 6 53.21 11.42 -50.92
C VAL A 6 53.10 10.28 -49.90
N LEU A 7 53.35 10.60 -48.63
CA LEU A 7 53.03 9.74 -47.51
C LEU A 7 51.52 9.56 -47.45
N ASP A 8 51.05 8.47 -48.06
CA ASP A 8 49.68 8.00 -47.98
C ASP A 8 49.43 7.56 -46.53
N GLN A 9 48.74 8.41 -45.76
CA GLN A 9 48.38 8.13 -44.38
C GLN A 9 47.20 7.16 -44.41
N PRO A 10 47.32 5.90 -43.96
CA PRO A 10 46.21 4.95 -44.03
C PRO A 10 45.05 5.49 -43.19
N GLY A 11 43.98 5.85 -43.88
CA GLY A 11 42.78 6.42 -43.29
C GLY A 11 42.22 5.52 -42.20
N ARG A 12 42.43 5.89 -40.94
CA ARG A 12 41.74 5.31 -39.78
C ARG A 12 40.25 5.68 -39.83
N ALA A 13 39.44 5.01 -40.67
CA ALA A 13 37.99 5.22 -40.65
C ALA A 13 37.20 4.04 -41.22
N PRO A 14 36.89 3.03 -40.37
CA PRO A 14 35.48 2.60 -40.32
C PRO A 14 34.92 2.39 -38.90
N VAL A 15 35.76 2.32 -37.86
CA VAL A 15 35.33 1.98 -36.49
C VAL A 15 34.43 3.08 -35.90
N ARG A 16 34.82 4.36 -36.08
CA ARG A 16 34.15 5.51 -35.49
C ARG A 16 32.68 5.67 -35.93
N ARG A 17 32.33 5.27 -37.16
CA ARG A 17 30.96 5.36 -37.68
C ARG A 17 30.07 4.25 -37.12
N ARG A 18 30.58 3.02 -37.01
CA ARG A 18 29.87 1.90 -36.39
C ARG A 18 29.63 2.14 -34.89
N THR A 19 30.64 2.63 -34.16
CA THR A 19 30.49 2.97 -32.74
C THR A 19 29.43 4.06 -32.52
N ARG A 20 29.35 5.08 -33.39
CA ARG A 20 28.31 6.12 -33.30
C ARG A 20 26.90 5.55 -33.47
N TRP A 21 26.68 4.63 -34.41
CA TRP A 21 25.39 3.98 -34.59
C TRP A 21 25.01 3.09 -33.41
N LEU A 22 25.98 2.35 -32.85
CA LEU A 22 25.75 1.55 -31.64
C LEU A 22 25.38 2.43 -30.43
N LEU A 23 26.08 3.55 -30.24
CA LEU A 23 25.76 4.50 -29.17
C LEU A 23 24.39 5.16 -29.38
N ALA A 24 24.05 5.52 -30.63
CA ALA A 24 22.74 6.07 -30.95
C ALA A 24 21.61 5.07 -30.70
N ALA A 25 21.81 3.80 -31.09
CA ALA A 25 20.86 2.72 -30.83
C ALA A 25 20.70 2.47 -29.32
N LEU A 26 21.81 2.44 -28.56
CA LEU A 26 21.76 2.31 -27.11
C LEU A 26 21.02 3.48 -26.45
N ALA A 27 21.32 4.71 -26.86
CA ALA A 27 20.62 5.90 -26.37
C ALA A 27 19.12 5.84 -26.64
N LEU A 28 18.72 5.39 -27.84
CA LEU A 28 17.32 5.20 -28.19
C LEU A 28 16.63 4.16 -27.28
N VAL A 29 17.28 3.01 -27.05
CA VAL A 29 16.75 1.96 -26.15
C VAL A 29 16.60 2.49 -24.73
N LEU A 30 17.58 3.24 -24.22
CA LEU A 30 17.50 3.86 -22.89
C LEU A 30 16.36 4.88 -22.79
N LEU A 31 16.16 5.72 -23.81
CA LEU A 31 15.07 6.69 -23.84
C LEU A 31 13.70 6.02 -23.89
N VAL A 32 13.54 4.97 -24.70
CA VAL A 32 12.30 4.20 -24.75
C VAL A 32 12.05 3.50 -23.42
N GLY A 33 13.08 2.87 -22.84
CA GLY A 33 12.99 2.24 -21.52
C GLY A 33 12.56 3.23 -20.44
N TRP A 34 13.19 4.42 -20.40
CA TRP A 34 12.84 5.49 -19.47
C TRP A 34 11.40 5.99 -19.66
N ALA A 35 10.96 6.17 -20.90
CA ALA A 35 9.60 6.63 -21.17
C ALA A 35 8.53 5.59 -20.77
N VAL A 36 8.81 4.30 -20.96
CA VAL A 36 7.95 3.20 -20.52
C VAL A 36 7.90 3.13 -18.99
N ASP A 37 9.07 3.15 -18.34
CA ASP A 37 9.21 3.15 -16.88
C ASP A 37 8.41 4.29 -16.24
N HIS A 38 8.55 5.51 -16.76
CA HIS A 38 7.84 6.67 -16.21
C HIS A 38 6.31 6.55 -16.33
N ARG A 39 5.81 5.99 -17.45
CA ARG A 39 4.37 5.76 -17.63
C ARG A 39 3.85 4.68 -16.69
N LEU A 40 4.59 3.58 -16.55
CA LEU A 40 4.25 2.48 -15.64
C LEU A 40 4.21 2.98 -14.20
N ARG A 41 5.26 3.67 -13.77
CA ARG A 41 5.35 4.27 -12.44
C ARG A 41 4.17 5.17 -12.13
N GLY A 42 3.79 6.06 -13.04
CA GLY A 42 2.64 6.94 -12.84
C GLY A 42 1.30 6.21 -12.79
N SER A 43 1.17 5.02 -13.38
CA SER A 43 -0.03 4.18 -13.25
C SER A 43 -0.06 3.42 -11.93
N GLU A 44 1.08 2.90 -11.49
CA GLU A 44 1.23 2.20 -10.21
C GLU A 44 1.04 3.17 -9.04
N GLU A 45 1.59 4.38 -9.12
CA GLU A 45 1.38 5.45 -8.12
C GLU A 45 -0.11 5.71 -7.91
N ARG A 46 -0.87 5.90 -9.00
CA ARG A 46 -2.32 6.12 -8.93
C ARG A 46 -3.07 4.91 -8.37
N ALA A 47 -2.65 3.69 -8.70
CA ALA A 47 -3.29 2.48 -8.18
C ALA A 47 -3.03 2.31 -6.67
N VAL A 48 -1.80 2.53 -6.22
CA VAL A 48 -1.43 2.49 -4.80
C VAL A 48 -2.10 3.62 -4.02
N ASP A 49 -2.20 4.83 -4.60
CA ASP A 49 -2.94 5.95 -3.99
C ASP A 49 -4.43 5.61 -3.85
N GLY A 50 -5.05 5.03 -4.88
CA GLY A 50 -6.44 4.58 -4.84
C GLY A 50 -6.69 3.56 -3.73
N CYS A 51 -5.85 2.52 -3.62
CA CYS A 51 -5.87 1.59 -2.49
C CYS A 51 -5.70 2.32 -1.15
N GLY A 52 -4.77 3.29 -1.07
CA GLY A 52 -4.53 4.07 0.13
C GLY A 52 -5.73 4.93 0.55
N THR A 53 -6.55 5.41 -0.39
CA THR A 53 -7.81 6.12 -0.13
C THR A 53 -8.89 5.16 0.36
N GLU A 54 -9.09 4.03 -0.31
CA GLU A 54 -10.06 3.00 0.13
C GLU A 54 -9.72 2.49 1.54
N ALA A 55 -8.43 2.25 1.81
CA ALA A 55 -7.96 1.85 3.12
C ALA A 55 -8.24 2.89 4.21
N ALA A 56 -8.02 4.18 3.90
CA ALA A 56 -8.31 5.28 4.81
C ALA A 56 -9.81 5.37 5.09
N THR A 57 -10.64 5.39 4.04
CA THR A 57 -12.09 5.49 4.16
C THR A 57 -12.69 4.30 4.92
N ALA A 58 -12.24 3.07 4.66
CA ALA A 58 -12.69 1.89 5.41
C ALA A 58 -12.30 1.98 6.89
N THR A 59 -11.09 2.47 7.17
CA THR A 59 -10.61 2.66 8.55
C THR A 59 -11.42 3.73 9.28
N GLU A 60 -11.62 4.90 8.67
CA GLU A 60 -12.38 6.02 9.24
C GLU A 60 -13.82 5.63 9.54
N ARG A 61 -14.51 4.98 8.60
CA ARG A 61 -15.89 4.49 8.83
C ARG A 61 -15.96 3.48 9.97
N THR A 62 -14.99 2.57 10.05
CA THR A 62 -14.93 1.62 11.16
C THR A 62 -14.66 2.34 12.48
N ASP A 63 -13.75 3.32 12.50
CA ASP A 63 -13.46 4.13 13.69
C ASP A 63 -14.70 4.92 14.14
N GLU A 64 -15.49 5.47 13.20
CA GLU A 64 -16.75 6.15 13.46
C GLU A 64 -17.80 5.21 14.07
N SER A 65 -18.05 4.04 13.44
CA SER A 65 -18.92 2.99 13.96
C SER A 65 -18.55 2.59 15.39
N MET A 66 -17.26 2.28 15.63
CA MET A 66 -16.77 1.85 16.93
C MET A 66 -16.66 3.00 17.95
N SER A 67 -16.69 4.27 17.52
CA SER A 67 -16.66 5.41 18.42
C SER A 67 -17.89 5.48 19.33
N MET A 68 -19.06 5.03 18.83
CA MET A 68 -20.27 4.93 19.64
C MET A 68 -20.12 3.89 20.76
N ILE A 69 -19.46 2.77 20.48
CA ILE A 69 -19.12 1.76 21.49
C ILE A 69 -18.24 2.37 22.59
N ARG A 70 -17.19 3.12 22.21
CA ARG A 70 -16.31 3.80 23.18
C ARG A 70 -17.07 4.83 24.01
N THR A 71 -17.96 5.60 23.40
CA THR A 71 -18.64 6.73 24.05
C THR A 71 -19.77 6.29 24.97
N TYR A 72 -20.52 5.25 24.58
CA TYR A 72 -21.75 4.88 25.27
C TYR A 72 -21.70 3.49 25.94
N VAL A 73 -21.12 2.50 25.26
CA VAL A 73 -21.12 1.10 25.75
C VAL A 73 -20.03 0.87 26.79
N GLN A 74 -18.82 1.40 26.58
CA GLN A 74 -17.71 1.22 27.51
C GLN A 74 -17.98 1.82 28.91
N PRO A 75 -18.51 3.05 29.07
CA PRO A 75 -18.87 3.57 30.38
C PRO A 75 -19.99 2.76 31.05
N ALA A 76 -20.97 2.29 30.28
CA ALA A 76 -22.06 1.47 30.79
C ALA A 76 -21.53 0.13 31.35
N LEU A 77 -20.63 -0.55 30.62
CA LEU A 77 -19.99 -1.80 31.06
C LEU A 77 -19.25 -1.66 32.39
N LEU A 78 -18.61 -0.51 32.64
CA LEU A 78 -17.91 -0.24 33.91
C LEU A 78 -18.86 -0.06 35.09
N SER A 79 -20.12 0.30 34.84
CA SER A 79 -21.15 0.56 35.86
C SER A 79 -22.02 -0.65 36.22
N VAL A 80 -21.98 -1.72 35.41
CA VAL A 80 -22.87 -2.88 35.54
C VAL A 80 -22.16 -4.04 36.27
N PRO A 81 -22.81 -4.72 37.23
CA PRO A 81 -22.24 -5.88 37.91
C PRO A 81 -21.81 -6.98 36.92
N ARG A 82 -20.68 -7.65 37.21
CA ARG A 82 -20.18 -8.75 36.39
C ARG A 82 -21.21 -9.90 36.32
N GLY A 83 -21.44 -10.43 35.12
CA GLY A 83 -22.41 -11.51 34.88
C GLY A 83 -23.23 -11.28 33.61
N SER A 84 -24.43 -11.88 33.55
CA SER A 84 -25.31 -11.91 32.38
C SER A 84 -25.69 -10.54 31.81
N SER A 85 -25.63 -9.48 32.61
CA SER A 85 -25.91 -8.12 32.16
C SER A 85 -24.76 -7.51 31.35
N GLN A 86 -23.53 -8.00 31.47
CA GLN A 86 -22.39 -7.57 30.64
C GLN A 86 -22.39 -8.26 29.27
N ASP A 87 -22.90 -9.49 29.19
CA ASP A 87 -22.94 -10.27 27.95
C ASP A 87 -23.74 -9.55 26.86
N GLY A 88 -24.88 -8.95 27.21
CA GLY A 88 -25.67 -8.15 26.26
C GLY A 88 -24.94 -6.92 25.71
N PHE A 89 -23.99 -6.33 26.45
CA PHE A 89 -23.16 -5.25 25.90
C PHE A 89 -22.09 -5.79 24.95
N PHE A 90 -21.48 -6.94 25.28
CA PHE A 90 -20.53 -7.57 24.38
C PHE A 90 -21.21 -8.02 23.08
N ASP A 91 -22.46 -8.50 23.15
CA ASP A 91 -23.25 -8.84 21.95
C ASP A 91 -23.47 -7.62 21.05
N LEU A 92 -23.72 -6.43 21.61
CA LEU A 92 -23.82 -5.18 20.84
C LEU A 92 -22.49 -4.83 20.14
N VAL A 93 -21.37 -4.98 20.84
CA VAL A 93 -20.04 -4.75 20.24
C VAL A 93 -19.76 -5.76 19.12
N ALA A 94 -20.16 -7.02 19.30
CA ALA A 94 -20.00 -8.07 18.31
C ALA A 94 -20.88 -7.83 17.07
N GLU A 95 -22.11 -7.34 17.23
CA GLU A 95 -22.98 -6.97 16.10
C GLU A 95 -22.37 -5.83 15.28
N GLU A 96 -21.93 -4.73 15.92
CA GLU A 96 -21.31 -3.60 15.22
C GLU A 96 -20.05 -4.05 14.43
N ALA A 97 -19.24 -4.93 15.01
CA ALA A 97 -18.07 -5.47 14.33
C ALA A 97 -18.44 -6.36 13.13
N ARG A 98 -19.51 -7.16 13.21
CA ARG A 98 -20.03 -7.94 12.08
C ARG A 98 -20.50 -7.07 10.92
N GLU A 99 -21.08 -5.91 11.22
CA GLU A 99 -21.49 -4.95 10.18
C GLU A 99 -20.29 -4.21 9.54
N ALA A 100 -19.24 -3.96 10.30
CA ALA A 100 -18.05 -3.25 9.82
C ALA A 100 -17.06 -4.14 9.05
N GLU A 101 -16.91 -5.41 9.44
CA GLU A 101 -15.92 -6.36 8.91
C GLU A 101 -15.93 -6.49 7.37
N PRO A 102 -17.09 -6.63 6.69
CA PRO A 102 -17.11 -6.80 5.23
C PRO A 102 -16.47 -5.61 4.50
N ARG A 103 -16.70 -4.39 4.96
CA ARG A 103 -16.16 -3.18 4.32
C ARG A 103 -14.63 -3.13 4.37
N VAL A 104 -14.05 -3.57 5.48
CA VAL A 104 -12.58 -3.67 5.62
C VAL A 104 -12.02 -4.79 4.73
N ARG A 105 -12.74 -5.91 4.59
CA ARG A 105 -12.36 -6.99 3.67
C ARG A 105 -12.43 -6.57 2.21
N ASP A 106 -13.44 -5.80 1.83
CA ASP A 106 -13.58 -5.30 0.46
C ASP A 106 -12.41 -4.36 0.12
N ALA A 107 -12.07 -3.43 1.01
CA ALA A 107 -10.89 -2.57 0.84
C ALA A 107 -9.59 -3.38 0.77
N LEU A 108 -9.46 -4.45 1.58
CA LEU A 108 -8.32 -5.35 1.55
C LEU A 108 -8.19 -6.07 0.20
N ALA A 109 -9.31 -6.52 -0.37
CA ALA A 109 -9.34 -7.17 -1.68
C ALA A 109 -8.87 -6.20 -2.78
N VAL A 110 -9.43 -4.97 -2.80
CA VAL A 110 -9.01 -3.91 -3.73
C VAL A 110 -7.51 -3.65 -3.64
N CYS A 111 -6.96 -3.53 -2.42
CA CYS A 111 -5.54 -3.29 -2.22
C CYS A 111 -4.65 -4.48 -2.61
N ARG A 112 -5.12 -5.72 -2.48
CA ARG A 112 -4.38 -6.92 -2.90
C ARG A 112 -4.29 -7.06 -4.42
N ASP A 113 -5.29 -6.56 -5.13
CA ASP A 113 -5.33 -6.58 -6.59
C ASP A 113 -4.42 -5.52 -7.25
N VAL A 114 -3.87 -4.59 -6.46
CA VAL A 114 -2.91 -3.60 -6.96
C VAL A 114 -1.56 -4.26 -7.21
N ASP A 115 -1.22 -4.50 -8.47
CA ASP A 115 0.10 -4.98 -8.88
C ASP A 115 1.11 -3.83 -8.98
N VAL A 116 2.32 -4.06 -8.49
CA VAL A 116 3.43 -3.10 -8.49
C VAL A 116 4.68 -3.82 -8.92
N THR A 117 5.31 -3.33 -9.98
CA THR A 117 6.54 -3.92 -10.50
C THR A 117 7.68 -3.88 -9.48
N PRO A 118 8.59 -4.88 -9.50
CA PRO A 118 9.68 -4.97 -8.52
C PRO A 118 10.71 -3.84 -8.64
N VAL A 119 10.71 -3.08 -9.74
CA VAL A 119 11.60 -1.93 -9.95
C VAL A 119 11.17 -0.69 -9.14
N HIS A 120 9.96 -0.69 -8.56
CA HIS A 120 9.44 0.39 -7.73
C HIS A 120 9.23 -0.03 -6.27
N PRO A 121 10.31 -0.32 -5.52
CA PRO A 121 10.22 -0.92 -4.18
C PRO A 121 9.43 -0.06 -3.19
N GLY A 122 9.52 1.27 -3.28
CA GLY A 122 8.78 2.17 -2.39
C GLY A 122 7.26 2.14 -2.60
N LEU A 123 6.78 1.94 -3.83
CA LEU A 123 5.35 1.76 -4.11
C LEU A 123 4.86 0.42 -3.57
N ARG A 124 5.69 -0.61 -3.71
CA ARG A 124 5.38 -1.95 -3.20
C ARG A 124 5.31 -1.95 -1.69
N GLU A 125 6.28 -1.34 -1.02
CA GLU A 125 6.30 -1.19 0.44
C GLU A 125 5.05 -0.45 0.96
N ARG A 126 4.67 0.67 0.32
CA ARG A 126 3.43 1.39 0.65
C ARG A 126 2.18 0.52 0.50
N ARG A 127 2.06 -0.19 -0.63
CA ARG A 127 0.92 -1.09 -0.87
C ARG A 127 0.88 -2.20 0.18
N ASP A 128 2.02 -2.81 0.48
CA ASP A 128 2.13 -3.88 1.46
C ASP A 128 1.78 -3.37 2.88
N ALA A 129 2.11 -2.12 3.22
CA ALA A 129 1.69 -1.48 4.47
C ALA A 129 0.15 -1.32 4.56
N TYR A 130 -0.53 -0.87 3.50
CA TYR A 130 -2.00 -0.82 3.47
C TYR A 130 -2.63 -2.19 3.63
N VAL A 131 -2.12 -3.19 2.90
CA VAL A 131 -2.60 -4.57 2.96
C VAL A 131 -2.40 -5.16 4.36
N ALA A 132 -1.24 -4.94 4.98
CA ALA A 132 -0.95 -5.44 6.32
C ALA A 132 -1.87 -4.82 7.38
N HIS A 133 -2.09 -3.50 7.32
CA HIS A 133 -3.03 -2.81 8.21
C HIS A 133 -4.46 -3.32 8.03
N LEU A 134 -4.96 -3.40 6.80
CA LEU A 134 -6.33 -3.85 6.52
C LEU A 134 -6.55 -5.32 6.90
N ALA A 135 -5.56 -6.19 6.68
CA ALA A 135 -5.62 -7.59 7.11
C ALA A 135 -5.71 -7.70 8.63
N ALA A 136 -4.82 -7.03 9.38
CA ALA A 136 -4.86 -7.03 10.83
C ALA A 136 -6.17 -6.43 11.38
N ARG A 137 -6.69 -5.39 10.73
CA ARG A 137 -7.98 -4.75 11.06
C ARG A 137 -9.14 -5.72 10.84
N ALA A 138 -9.17 -6.42 9.71
CA ALA A 138 -10.20 -7.42 9.41
C ALA A 138 -10.17 -8.58 10.40
N ASP A 139 -8.98 -9.10 10.72
CA ASP A 139 -8.81 -10.18 11.71
C ASP A 139 -9.26 -9.74 13.11
N TRP A 140 -8.99 -8.50 13.49
CA TRP A 140 -9.45 -7.94 14.76
C TRP A 140 -10.97 -7.78 14.79
N LEU A 141 -11.59 -7.25 13.72
CA LEU A 141 -13.05 -7.16 13.62
C LEU A 141 -13.69 -8.55 13.65
N ALA A 142 -13.11 -9.55 13.00
CA ALA A 142 -13.57 -10.93 13.07
C ALA A 142 -13.53 -11.49 14.50
N ALA A 143 -12.46 -11.18 15.25
CA ALA A 143 -12.35 -11.57 16.65
C ALA A 143 -13.40 -10.86 17.53
N ILE A 144 -13.66 -9.57 17.29
CA ILE A 144 -14.72 -8.83 18.00
C ILE A 144 -16.10 -9.38 17.63
N ALA A 145 -16.33 -9.67 16.35
CA ALA A 145 -17.58 -10.23 15.85
C ALA A 145 -17.94 -11.58 16.50
N ALA A 146 -16.94 -12.33 16.96
CA ALA A 146 -17.15 -13.63 17.60
C ALA A 146 -17.73 -13.53 19.03
N ASP A 147 -17.29 -12.56 19.84
CA ASP A 147 -17.71 -12.48 21.25
C ASP A 147 -17.74 -11.08 21.90
N GLY A 148 -17.40 -10.02 21.16
CA GLY A 148 -17.38 -8.62 21.60
C GLY A 148 -16.28 -8.25 22.60
N ARG A 149 -15.65 -9.23 23.27
CA ARG A 149 -14.66 -9.00 24.34
C ARG A 149 -13.32 -8.58 23.76
N ALA A 150 -12.98 -9.08 22.57
CA ALA A 150 -11.73 -8.77 21.88
C ALA A 150 -11.50 -7.26 21.64
N TYR A 151 -12.57 -6.45 21.66
CA TYR A 151 -12.48 -5.00 21.52
C TYR A 151 -11.70 -4.33 22.66
N TYR A 152 -11.75 -4.92 23.85
CA TYR A 152 -11.11 -4.37 25.06
C TYR A 152 -9.68 -4.89 25.29
N HIS A 153 -9.17 -5.71 24.37
CA HIS A 153 -7.76 -6.11 24.39
C HIS A 153 -6.90 -5.06 23.71
N ASP A 154 -5.76 -4.73 24.32
CA ASP A 154 -4.80 -3.83 23.73
C ASP A 154 -4.19 -4.42 22.44
N ARG A 155 -4.03 -3.58 21.41
CA ARG A 155 -3.54 -3.96 20.07
C ARG A 155 -2.46 -2.99 19.59
N PRO A 156 -1.28 -2.98 20.23
CA PRO A 156 -0.18 -2.10 19.83
C PRO A 156 0.37 -2.46 18.43
N ASP A 157 0.14 -3.69 17.98
CA ASP A 157 0.42 -4.14 16.62
C ASP A 157 -0.40 -3.36 15.58
N LEU A 158 -1.71 -3.18 15.81
CA LEU A 158 -2.59 -2.48 14.88
C LEU A 158 -2.24 -0.98 14.80
N ALA A 159 -1.86 -0.37 15.93
CA ALA A 159 -1.39 1.02 15.96
C ALA A 159 -0.10 1.21 15.13
N ARG A 160 0.88 0.31 15.26
CA ARG A 160 2.11 0.35 14.44
C ARG A 160 1.82 0.16 12.95
N LEU A 161 0.91 -0.76 12.60
CA LEU A 161 0.52 -0.99 11.21
C LEU A 161 -0.19 0.21 10.61
N ARG A 162 -1.06 0.87 11.38
CA ARG A 162 -1.67 2.14 10.98
C ARG A 162 -0.61 3.21 10.72
N GLU A 163 0.36 3.36 11.62
CA GLU A 163 1.44 4.33 11.45
C GLU A 163 2.28 4.03 10.19
N ALA A 164 2.64 2.77 9.96
CA ALA A 164 3.36 2.37 8.75
C ALA A 164 2.55 2.66 7.47
N ALA A 165 1.23 2.50 7.50
CA ALA A 165 0.36 2.76 6.36
C ALA A 165 0.10 4.26 6.12
N PHE A 166 -0.09 5.05 7.18
CA PHE A 166 -0.63 6.43 7.08
C PHE A 166 0.29 7.53 7.61
N GLY A 167 1.31 7.21 8.42
CA GLY A 167 2.16 8.18 9.13
C GLY A 167 2.99 9.10 8.24
N GLY A 168 3.29 8.70 7.00
CA GLY A 168 4.00 9.54 6.03
C GLY A 168 3.13 10.58 5.30
N ARG A 169 1.83 10.69 5.62
CA ARG A 169 0.85 11.51 4.88
C ARG A 169 0.26 12.70 5.68
N SER A 170 0.79 13.02 6.86
CA SER A 170 0.38 14.17 7.68
C SER A 170 1.16 15.44 7.39
#